data_AF-A0AAU2DM47-F1
#
_entry.id   AF-A0AAU2DM47-F1
#
_cell.length_a   1.000
_cell.length_b   1.000
_cell.length_c   1.000
_cell.angle_alpha   90.00
_cell.angle_beta   90.00
_cell.angle_gamma   90.00
#
_symmetry.space_group_name_H-M   'P 1'
#
loop_
_entity.id
_entity.type
_entity.pdbx_description
1 polymer ?
#
loop_
_entity_poly.entity_id
_entity_poly.type
_entity_poly.pdbx_seq_one_letter_code
_entity_poly.pdbx_strand_id
1 'polypeptide(L)'
;MSAAWGKCYDPTGARYGVPAYPWRLAPEGLATRRQLRALGLRPGGQPIQAQVMRANRRTGGMRIAYLYRVDLAMPVRPMTSRKWGALALAMLARRTCPVCRLDVGYCISRKYGMCGMCITAEEHQSAA
;
A
#
# COMPACT_ATOMS: atom_id res chain seq x y z
N MET A 1 -8.11 -25.64 -25.41
CA MET A 1 -7.76 -25.01 -24.12
C MET A 1 -8.99 -24.98 -23.23
N SER A 2 -8.91 -25.44 -21.98
CA SER A 2 -10.11 -25.62 -21.13
C SER A 2 -10.81 -24.28 -20.84
N ALA A 3 -12.15 -24.31 -20.75
CA ALA A 3 -12.97 -23.15 -20.39
C ALA A 3 -12.61 -22.54 -19.01
N ALA A 4 -11.86 -23.28 -18.17
CA ALA A 4 -11.45 -22.85 -16.84
C ALA A 4 -10.45 -21.68 -16.84
N TRP A 5 -9.70 -21.48 -17.93
CA TRP A 5 -8.68 -20.42 -18.02
C TRP A 5 -8.97 -19.33 -19.05
N GLY A 6 -10.04 -19.44 -19.84
CA GLY A 6 -10.27 -18.54 -20.98
C GLY A 6 -10.32 -17.04 -20.63
N LYS A 7 -10.75 -16.68 -19.41
CA LYS A 7 -10.76 -15.29 -18.91
C LYS A 7 -9.47 -14.88 -18.20
N CYS A 8 -8.60 -15.81 -17.84
CA CYS A 8 -7.39 -15.57 -17.05
C CYS A 8 -6.08 -15.76 -17.83
N TYR A 9 -6.16 -16.26 -19.06
CA TYR A 9 -5.01 -16.56 -19.92
C TYR A 9 -5.06 -15.70 -21.18
N ASP A 10 -4.14 -14.75 -21.27
CA ASP A 10 -3.92 -13.84 -22.39
C ASP A 10 -2.41 -13.53 -22.46
N PRO A 11 -1.57 -14.48 -22.93
CA PRO A 11 -0.12 -14.32 -22.89
C PRO A 11 0.38 -13.20 -23.81
N THR A 12 -0.40 -12.81 -24.83
CA THR A 12 -0.05 -11.71 -25.75
C THR A 12 -0.45 -10.34 -25.19
N GLY A 13 -1.33 -10.29 -24.19
CA GLY A 13 -1.87 -9.05 -23.64
C GLY A 13 -2.89 -8.37 -24.57
N ALA A 14 -3.43 -9.08 -25.56
CA ALA A 14 -4.36 -8.51 -26.54
C ALA A 14 -5.66 -7.98 -25.90
N ARG A 15 -6.06 -8.55 -24.76
CA ARG A 15 -7.29 -8.17 -24.05
C ARG A 15 -7.04 -7.17 -22.93
N TYR A 16 -5.91 -7.29 -22.23
CA TYR A 16 -5.64 -6.52 -21.00
C TYR A 16 -4.51 -5.49 -21.14
N GLY A 17 -3.90 -5.37 -22.32
CA GLY A 17 -2.76 -4.49 -22.59
C GLY A 17 -1.43 -5.00 -22.03
N VAL A 18 -1.45 -6.01 -21.15
CA VAL A 18 -0.29 -6.73 -20.63
C VAL A 18 -0.59 -8.22 -20.58
N PRO A 19 0.43 -9.09 -20.69
CA PRO A 19 0.25 -10.53 -20.54
C PRO A 19 -0.49 -10.89 -19.25
N ALA A 20 -1.50 -11.74 -19.36
CA ALA A 20 -2.26 -12.24 -18.23
C ALA A 20 -2.13 -13.76 -18.11
N TYR A 21 -1.80 -14.21 -16.91
CA TYR A 21 -1.60 -15.62 -16.59
C TYR A 21 -2.57 -16.07 -15.50
N PRO A 22 -3.08 -17.32 -15.55
CA PRO A 22 -3.85 -17.87 -14.44
C PRO A 22 -3.00 -17.95 -13.17
N TRP A 23 -3.69 -18.01 -12.03
CA TRP A 23 -3.05 -18.18 -10.72
C TRP A 23 -2.00 -19.31 -10.72
N ARG A 24 -0.78 -18.97 -10.30
CA ARG A 24 0.42 -19.84 -10.25
C ARG A 24 0.97 -20.31 -11.60
N LEU A 25 0.56 -19.70 -12.72
CA LEU A 25 1.04 -20.03 -14.07
C LEU A 25 1.78 -18.87 -14.76
N ALA A 26 2.24 -17.87 -13.99
CA ALA A 26 3.11 -16.85 -14.55
C ALA A 26 4.51 -17.42 -14.81
N PRO A 27 5.19 -16.97 -15.89
CA PRO A 27 6.56 -17.36 -16.16
C PRO A 27 7.51 -16.86 -15.06
N GLU A 28 8.68 -17.48 -14.99
CA GLU A 28 9.74 -17.08 -14.07
C GLU A 28 10.28 -15.67 -14.38
N GLY A 29 11.04 -15.11 -13.44
CA GLY A 29 11.57 -13.74 -13.56
C GLY A 29 10.54 -12.63 -13.27
N LEU A 30 9.29 -13.00 -12.95
CA LEU A 30 8.23 -12.08 -12.59
C LEU A 30 7.83 -12.22 -11.12
N ALA A 31 7.61 -11.08 -10.46
CA ALA A 31 7.23 -11.04 -9.06
C ALA A 31 6.19 -9.94 -8.78
N THR A 32 5.28 -10.22 -7.85
CA THR A 32 4.40 -9.21 -7.26
C THR A 32 5.18 -8.21 -6.42
N ARG A 33 4.62 -7.02 -6.16
CA ARG A 33 5.22 -6.03 -5.24
C ARG A 33 5.58 -6.62 -3.87
N ARG A 34 4.74 -7.53 -3.36
CA ARG A 34 4.96 -8.20 -2.07
C ARG A 34 6.12 -9.19 -2.14
N GLN A 35 6.23 -9.97 -3.21
CA GLN A 35 7.36 -10.89 -3.43
C GLN A 35 8.67 -10.11 -3.60
N LEU A 36 8.68 -9.04 -4.39
CA LEU A 36 9.85 -8.15 -4.49
C LEU A 36 10.24 -7.61 -3.11
N ARG A 37 9.28 -7.15 -2.31
CA ARG A 37 9.56 -6.62 -0.97
C ARG A 37 10.16 -7.66 -0.03
N ALA A 38 9.74 -8.92 -0.12
CA ALA A 38 10.33 -10.03 0.63
C ALA A 38 11.80 -10.28 0.23
N LEU A 39 12.16 -9.96 -1.02
CA LEU A 39 13.54 -10.02 -1.53
C LEU A 39 14.34 -8.73 -1.28
N GLY A 40 13.80 -7.75 -0.54
CA GLY A 40 14.47 -6.46 -0.35
C GLY A 40 14.46 -5.57 -1.60
N LEU A 41 13.62 -5.88 -2.59
CA LEU A 41 13.51 -5.18 -3.86
C LEU A 41 12.22 -4.34 -3.97
N ARG A 42 12.23 -3.39 -4.90
CA ARG A 42 11.09 -2.57 -5.33
C ARG A 42 11.01 -2.58 -6.86
N PRO A 43 9.85 -2.31 -7.47
CA PRO A 43 9.70 -2.29 -8.94
C PRO A 43 10.65 -1.35 -9.70
N GLY A 44 11.33 -0.40 -9.04
CA GLY A 44 12.29 0.46 -9.73
C GLY A 44 11.68 1.57 -10.58
N GLY A 45 10.35 1.65 -10.71
CA GLY A 45 9.66 2.61 -11.59
C GLY A 45 9.26 2.00 -12.94
N GLN A 46 9.53 0.72 -13.15
CA GLN A 46 9.09 0.00 -14.34
C GLN A 46 7.55 -0.06 -14.44
N PRO A 47 6.97 -0.07 -15.65
CA PRO A 47 5.55 -0.32 -15.85
C PRO A 47 5.21 -1.77 -15.48
N ILE A 48 3.91 -2.05 -15.35
CA ILE A 48 3.41 -3.41 -15.13
C ILE A 48 3.83 -4.28 -16.33
N GLN A 49 4.47 -5.41 -16.05
CA GLN A 49 5.00 -6.31 -17.10
C GLN A 49 4.04 -7.45 -17.42
N ALA A 50 3.24 -7.87 -16.44
CA ALA A 50 2.20 -8.87 -16.59
C ALA A 50 1.22 -8.79 -15.42
N GLN A 51 0.16 -9.60 -15.48
CA GLN A 51 -0.76 -9.79 -14.38
C GLN A 51 -1.09 -11.26 -14.16
N VAL A 52 -1.37 -11.62 -12.91
CA VAL A 52 -1.94 -12.92 -12.56
C VAL A 52 -3.40 -12.73 -12.23
N MET A 53 -4.24 -13.59 -12.80
CA MET A 53 -5.69 -13.52 -12.66
C MET A 53 -6.24 -14.80 -12.02
N ARG A 54 -7.22 -14.62 -11.13
CA ARG A 54 -7.99 -15.71 -10.55
C ARG A 54 -9.46 -15.36 -10.51
N ALA A 55 -10.26 -16.08 -11.29
CA ALA A 55 -11.71 -15.98 -11.22
C ALA A 55 -12.21 -16.55 -9.88
N ASN A 56 -13.00 -15.77 -9.16
CA ASN A 56 -13.75 -16.24 -8.00
C ASN A 56 -15.04 -16.90 -8.49
N ARG A 57 -15.07 -18.24 -8.44
CA ARG A 57 -16.23 -19.02 -8.89
C ARG A 57 -17.49 -18.80 -8.04
N ARG A 58 -17.36 -18.31 -6.80
CA ARG A 58 -18.51 -18.10 -5.89
C ARG A 58 -19.17 -16.74 -6.07
N THR A 59 -18.40 -15.69 -6.32
CA THR A 59 -18.91 -14.29 -6.37
C THR A 59 -18.74 -13.65 -7.74
N GLY A 60 -18.32 -14.39 -8.76
CA GLY A 60 -18.15 -13.92 -10.15
C GLY A 60 -16.98 -12.95 -10.40
N GLY A 61 -16.35 -12.40 -9.36
CA GLY A 61 -15.30 -11.39 -9.48
C GLY A 61 -13.92 -11.93 -9.87
N MET A 62 -13.09 -11.09 -10.49
CA MET A 62 -11.70 -11.40 -10.80
C MET A 62 -10.75 -10.84 -9.74
N ARG A 63 -9.84 -11.66 -9.22
CA ARG A 63 -8.70 -11.19 -8.42
C ARG A 63 -7.48 -11.05 -9.31
N ILE A 64 -6.86 -9.87 -9.28
CA ILE A 64 -5.72 -9.52 -10.12
C ILE A 64 -4.53 -9.17 -9.24
N ALA A 65 -3.35 -9.68 -9.59
CA ALA A 65 -2.08 -9.29 -9.00
C ALA A 65 -1.11 -8.87 -10.10
N TYR A 66 -0.58 -7.65 -10.01
CA TYR A 66 0.39 -7.14 -10.98
C TYR A 66 1.78 -7.71 -10.72
N LEU A 67 2.45 -8.02 -11.83
CA LEU A 67 3.79 -8.58 -11.88
C LEU A 67 4.77 -7.57 -12.47
N TYR A 68 5.98 -7.65 -11.94
CA TYR A 68 7.12 -6.82 -12.27
C TYR A 68 8.31 -7.73 -12.51
N ARG A 69 9.19 -7.34 -13.42
CA ARG A 69 10.45 -8.02 -13.68
C ARG A 69 11.39 -7.88 -12.49
N VAL A 70 11.94 -9.01 -12.05
CA VAL A 70 12.88 -9.08 -10.92
C VAL A 70 14.23 -8.50 -11.31
N ASP A 71 14.67 -8.71 -12.54
CA ASP A 71 15.95 -8.21 -13.06
C ASP A 71 16.00 -6.69 -13.26
N LEU A 72 14.84 -6.06 -13.48
CA LEU A 72 14.69 -4.59 -13.52
C LEU A 72 14.36 -3.99 -12.15
N ALA A 73 14.21 -4.83 -11.12
CA ALA A 73 13.91 -4.35 -9.78
C ALA A 73 15.14 -3.68 -9.16
N MET A 74 14.88 -2.70 -8.30
CA MET A 74 15.93 -1.98 -7.59
C MET A 74 15.86 -2.31 -6.10
N PRO A 75 16.95 -2.21 -5.34
CA PRO A 75 16.90 -2.27 -3.89
C PRO A 75 15.86 -1.30 -3.32
N VAL A 76 15.18 -1.73 -2.26
CA VAL A 76 14.31 -0.85 -1.47
C VAL A 76 15.14 0.31 -0.96
N ARG A 77 14.61 1.53 -1.09
CA ARG A 77 15.30 2.73 -0.59
C ARG A 77 15.48 2.58 0.92
N PRO A 78 16.72 2.64 1.45
CA PRO A 78 16.94 2.48 2.87
C PRO A 78 16.30 3.63 3.63
N MET A 79 15.95 3.35 4.88
CA MET A 79 15.59 4.37 5.83
C MET A 79 16.88 5.08 6.27
N THR A 80 16.97 6.38 6.04
CA THR A 80 18.14 7.19 6.40
C THR A 80 17.84 7.99 7.66
N SER A 81 18.88 8.44 8.37
CA SER A 81 18.74 9.32 9.54
C SER A 81 17.86 10.54 9.26
N ARG A 82 18.03 11.18 8.09
CA ARG A 82 17.19 12.31 7.66
C ARG A 82 15.71 11.93 7.53
N LYS A 83 15.40 10.74 7.00
CA LYS A 83 14.01 10.26 6.91
C LYS A 83 13.42 9.95 8.28
N TRP A 84 14.23 9.38 9.18
CA TRP A 84 13.83 9.17 10.58
C TRP A 84 13.50 10.49 11.27
N GLY A 85 14.37 11.49 11.15
CA GLY A 85 14.13 12.83 11.71
C GLY A 85 12.88 13.49 11.14
N ALA A 86 12.68 13.42 9.81
CA ALA A 86 11.47 13.96 9.18
C ALA A 86 10.19 13.28 9.68
N LEU A 87 10.21 11.96 9.85
CA LEU A 87 9.08 11.21 10.41
C LEU A 87 8.82 11.59 11.88
N ALA A 88 9.88 11.73 12.68
CA ALA A 88 9.77 12.13 14.08
C ALA A 88 9.17 13.53 14.22
N LEU A 89 9.61 14.50 13.42
CA LEU A 89 9.03 15.85 13.38
C LEU A 89 7.57 15.84 12.94
N ALA A 90 7.23 15.05 11.91
CA ALA A 90 5.85 14.90 11.47
C ALA A 90 4.95 14.26 12.54
N MET A 91 5.48 13.30 13.31
CA MET A 91 4.77 12.71 14.45
C MET A 91 4.62 13.69 15.59
N LEU A 92 5.66 14.44 15.94
CA LEU A 92 5.61 15.49 16.96
C LEU A 92 4.50 16.49 16.63
N ALA A 93 4.47 17.03 15.42
CA ALA A 93 3.43 17.97 14.99
C ALA A 93 2.00 17.39 15.06
N ARG A 94 1.84 16.07 14.83
CA ARG A 94 0.52 15.39 14.94
C ARG A 94 0.11 15.05 16.37
N ARG A 95 1.04 15.11 17.32
CA ARG A 95 0.83 14.76 18.73
C ARG A 95 0.87 15.98 19.65
N THR A 96 1.44 17.10 19.21
CA THR A 96 1.43 18.36 19.96
C THR A 96 0.05 19.01 19.85
N CYS A 97 -0.61 19.19 20.99
CA CYS A 97 -1.90 19.87 21.05
C CYS A 97 -1.73 21.37 20.78
N PRO A 98 -2.52 21.99 19.88
CA PRO A 98 -2.41 23.43 19.64
C PRO A 98 -2.88 24.29 20.83
N VAL A 99 -3.74 23.74 21.71
CA VAL A 99 -4.29 24.45 22.87
C VAL A 99 -3.31 24.43 24.05
N CYS A 100 -2.99 23.24 24.57
CA CYS A 100 -2.10 23.11 25.73
C CYS A 100 -0.61 23.00 25.39
N ARG A 101 -0.26 22.89 24.10
CA ARG A 101 1.14 22.79 23.58
C ARG A 101 1.95 21.59 24.07
N LEU A 102 1.30 20.62 24.72
CA LEU A 102 1.93 19.37 25.14
C LEU A 102 1.91 18.32 24.02
N ASP A 103 2.98 17.54 23.91
CA ASP A 103 2.97 16.27 23.17
C ASP A 103 2.17 15.24 23.99
N VAL A 104 1.02 14.83 23.48
CA VAL A 104 0.12 13.90 24.18
C VAL A 104 0.39 12.42 23.87
N GLY A 105 1.43 12.10 23.09
CA GLY A 105 1.86 10.73 22.82
C GLY A 105 1.01 9.95 21.81
N TYR A 106 -0.15 10.49 21.39
CA TYR A 106 -1.03 9.91 20.36
C TYR A 106 -1.36 10.94 19.26
N CYS A 107 -1.72 10.45 18.07
CA CYS A 107 -2.13 11.34 16.97
C CYS A 107 -3.48 11.97 17.31
N ILE A 108 -3.50 13.30 17.37
CA ILE A 108 -4.70 14.08 17.67
C ILE A 108 -5.74 13.88 16.56
N SER A 109 -7.01 13.77 16.96
CA SER A 109 -8.12 13.60 16.03
C SER A 109 -8.32 14.86 15.19
N ARG A 110 -8.35 14.70 13.86
CA ARG A 110 -8.65 15.81 12.93
C ARG A 110 -10.04 16.41 13.13
N LYS A 111 -10.99 15.65 13.70
CA LYS A 111 -12.36 16.12 13.96
C LYS A 111 -12.39 17.24 15.01
N TYR A 112 -11.63 17.06 16.08
CA TYR A 112 -11.62 17.98 17.22
C TYR A 112 -10.46 18.98 17.18
N GLY A 113 -9.37 18.63 16.49
CA GLY A 113 -8.20 19.52 16.34
C GLY A 113 -7.38 19.73 17.61
N MET A 114 -7.80 19.19 18.75
CA MET A 114 -7.11 19.30 20.04
C MET A 114 -7.12 17.97 20.80
N CYS A 115 -6.31 17.87 21.85
CA CYS A 115 -6.19 16.64 22.63
C CYS A 115 -7.43 16.39 23.51
N GLY A 116 -7.62 15.12 23.90
CA GLY A 116 -8.76 14.70 24.71
C GLY A 116 -8.95 15.48 26.01
N MET A 117 -7.86 15.86 26.68
CA MET A 117 -7.93 16.66 27.92
C MET A 117 -8.48 18.07 27.66
N CYS A 118 -8.11 18.69 26.54
CA CYS A 118 -8.62 20.01 26.17
C CYS A 118 -10.09 19.94 25.77
N ILE A 119 -10.51 18.87 25.08
CA ILE A 119 -11.93 18.64 24.75
C ILE A 119 -12.75 18.57 26.03
N THR A 120 -12.35 17.72 26.98
CA THR A 120 -13.10 17.59 28.24
C THR A 120 -13.14 18.89 29.03
N ALA A 121 -12.05 19.67 29.03
CA ALA A 121 -12.02 20.97 29.71
C ALA A 121 -12.98 21.99 29.07
N GLU A 122 -13.06 22.06 27.74
CA GLU A 122 -13.97 22.93 27.00
C GLU A 122 -15.44 22.52 27.23
N GLU A 123 -15.73 21.21 27.19
CA GLU A 123 -17.06 20.68 27.48
C GLU A 123 -17.53 21.07 28.90
N HIS A 124 -16.66 20.96 29.91
CA HIS A 124 -16.97 21.39 31.28
C HIS A 124 -17.22 22.89 31.40
N GLN A 125 -16.50 23.74 30.65
CA GLN A 125 -16.73 25.18 30.64
C GLN A 125 -18.06 25.54 29.98
N SER A 126 -18.46 24.81 28.94
CA SER A 126 -19.73 25.06 28.24
C SER A 126 -20.98 24.61 29.01
N ALA A 127 -20.80 23.73 30.00
CA ALA A 127 -21.86 23.21 30.85
C ALA A 127 -22.07 24.01 32.14
N ALA A 128 -21.17 24.95 32.45
CA ALA A 128 -21.20 25.85 33.60
C ALA A 128 -21.80 27.21 33.22
#